data_AF-A0A1M6QSY8-F1
#
_entry.id   AF-A0A1M6QSY8-F1
#
_cell.length_a   1.000
_cell.length_b   1.000
_cell.length_c   1.000
_cell.angle_alpha   90.00
_cell.angle_beta   90.00
_cell.angle_gamma   90.00
#
_symmetry.space_group_name_H-M   'P 1'
#
loop_
_entity.id
_entity.type
_entity.pdbx_description
1 polymer ?
#
loop_
_entity_poly.entity_id
_entity_poly.type
_entity_poly.pdbx_seq_one_letter_code
_entity_poly.pdbx_strand_id
1 'polypeptide(L)'
;MLTSNDEKIRFIHEYFSKHIKNKEKFKYVEDIPFMIRNNGLFNTLMYLRDKGKEESIFVMFSNYYEIISQSDNLLIDIFNMHKELNRDYLIYTHEFYEFACQLKIYFRTI
;
A
#
# COMPACT_ATOMS: atom_id res chain seq x y z
N MET A 1 -3.00 -8.68 -9.06
CA MET A 1 -2.71 -8.37 -10.48
C MET A 1 -1.62 -7.31 -10.54
N LEU A 2 -0.72 -7.30 -11.52
CA LEU A 2 0.31 -6.25 -11.67
C LEU A 2 -0.26 -5.09 -12.50
N THR A 3 -0.23 -3.88 -11.96
CA THR A 3 -0.66 -2.66 -12.67
C THR A 3 0.54 -1.87 -13.20
N SER A 4 0.31 -1.03 -14.20
CA SER A 4 1.33 -0.11 -14.72
C SER A 4 1.67 1.00 -13.72
N ASN A 5 2.87 1.59 -13.84
CA ASN A 5 3.25 2.75 -13.03
C ASN A 5 2.32 3.95 -13.23
N ASP A 6 1.80 4.14 -14.45
CA ASP A 6 0.87 5.23 -14.75
C ASP A 6 -0.47 5.07 -14.01
N GLU A 7 -0.97 3.84 -13.88
CA GLU A 7 -2.17 3.53 -13.11
C GLU A 7 -1.95 3.77 -11.60
N LYS A 8 -0.79 3.36 -11.08
CA LYS A 8 -0.38 3.62 -9.69
C LYS A 8 -0.37 5.12 -9.39
N ILE A 9 0.31 5.91 -10.23
CA ILE A 9 0.41 7.37 -10.08
C ILE A 9 -0.97 8.03 -10.20
N ARG A 10 -1.81 7.59 -11.15
CA ARG A 10 -3.16 8.12 -11.32
C ARG A 10 -4.01 7.89 -10.08
N PHE A 11 -3.99 6.67 -9.53
CA PHE A 11 -4.69 6.36 -8.29
C PHE A 11 -4.21 7.26 -7.15
N ILE A 12 -2.89 7.38 -6.96
CA ILE A 12 -2.31 8.22 -5.90
C ILE A 12 -2.78 9.67 -6.05
N HIS A 13 -2.71 10.22 -7.26
CA HIS A 13 -3.12 11.60 -7.52
C HIS A 13 -4.61 11.83 -7.23
N GLU A 14 -5.48 10.93 -7.70
CA GLU A 14 -6.90 11.00 -7.41
C GLU A 14 -7.20 10.85 -5.91
N TYR A 15 -6.50 9.95 -5.23
CA TYR A 15 -6.67 9.74 -3.80
C TYR A 15 -6.30 10.99 -3.00
N PHE A 16 -5.15 11.60 -3.30
CA PHE A 16 -4.71 12.81 -2.61
C PHE A 16 -5.66 13.98 -2.85
N SER A 17 -6.07 14.21 -4.09
CA SER A 17 -6.98 15.31 -4.44
C SER A 17 -8.36 15.18 -3.79
N LYS A 18 -8.88 13.97 -3.62
CA LYS A 18 -10.22 13.72 -3.05
C LYS A 18 -10.22 13.60 -1.53
N HIS A 19 -9.20 12.96 -0.94
CA HIS A 19 -9.26 12.49 0.45
C HIS A 19 -8.24 13.15 1.39
N ILE A 20 -7.14 13.72 0.87
CA ILE A 20 -6.04 14.20 1.71
C ILE A 20 -6.01 15.72 1.78
N LYS A 21 -6.51 16.26 2.89
CA LYS A 21 -6.40 17.69 3.25
C LYS A 21 -5.19 18.02 4.10
N ASN A 22 -4.62 17.02 4.79
CA ASN A 22 -3.47 17.18 5.68
C ASN A 22 -2.41 16.13 5.34
N LYS A 23 -1.29 16.58 4.77
CA LYS A 23 -0.17 15.74 4.33
C LYS A 23 0.64 15.15 5.48
N GLU A 24 0.60 15.74 6.69
CA GLU A 24 1.34 15.23 7.87
C GLU A 24 0.93 13.80 8.25
N LYS A 25 -0.27 13.38 7.86
CA LYS A 25 -0.76 12.00 8.03
C LYS A 25 -0.01 10.95 7.20
N PHE A 26 0.88 11.39 6.31
CA PHE A 26 1.69 10.56 5.43
C PHE A 26 3.20 10.78 5.67
N LYS A 27 3.60 11.35 6.82
CA LYS A 27 5.00 11.67 7.11
C LYS A 27 5.96 10.46 7.04
N TYR A 28 5.49 9.24 7.24
CA TYR A 28 6.30 8.02 7.18
C TYR A 28 6.24 7.30 5.83
N VAL A 29 5.65 7.92 4.81
CA VAL A 29 5.53 7.32 3.48
C VAL A 29 6.88 6.97 2.86
N GLU A 30 7.94 7.69 3.26
CA GLU A 30 9.30 7.45 2.77
C GLU A 30 9.89 6.10 3.20
N ASP A 31 9.43 5.58 4.34
CA ASP A 31 9.91 4.36 4.97
C ASP A 31 9.16 3.11 4.47
N ILE A 32 7.95 3.27 3.94
CA ILE A 32 7.07 2.16 3.56
C ILE A 32 7.71 1.19 2.55
N PRO A 33 8.39 1.65 1.47
CA PRO A 33 9.05 0.72 0.55
C PRO A 33 10.10 -0.14 1.27
N PHE A 34 10.84 0.45 2.21
CA PHE A 34 11.87 -0.26 2.98
C PHE A 34 11.24 -1.27 3.94
N MET A 35 10.12 -0.91 4.58
CA MET A 35 9.36 -1.83 5.45
C MET A 35 8.85 -3.04 4.67
N ILE A 36 8.24 -2.85 3.50
CA ILE A 36 7.76 -3.96 2.67
C ILE A 36 8.92 -4.85 2.25
N ARG A 37 10.04 -4.26 1.82
CA ARG A 37 11.22 -5.01 1.37
C ARG A 37 11.83 -5.88 2.48
N ASN A 38 11.93 -5.36 3.70
CA ASN A 38 12.66 -6.05 4.77
C ASN A 38 11.78 -6.90 5.68
N ASN A 39 10.53 -6.49 5.89
CA ASN A 39 9.62 -7.16 6.82
C ASN A 39 8.55 -7.97 6.08
N GLY A 40 8.42 -7.80 4.77
CA GLY A 40 7.33 -8.36 3.96
C GLY A 40 6.06 -7.52 4.02
N LEU A 41 5.15 -7.77 3.07
CA LEU A 41 3.89 -7.05 2.95
C LEU A 41 3.00 -7.25 4.17
N PHE A 42 2.81 -8.50 4.62
CA PHE A 42 1.90 -8.80 5.72
C PHE A 42 2.27 -8.06 7.02
N ASN A 43 3.53 -8.17 7.45
CA ASN A 43 3.99 -7.49 8.67
C ASN A 43 3.92 -5.97 8.55
N THR A 44 4.16 -5.43 7.35
CA THR A 44 4.00 -4.00 7.09
C THR A 44 2.54 -3.59 7.24
N LEU A 45 1.59 -4.34 6.67
CA LEU A 45 0.16 -4.05 6.83
C LEU A 45 -0.29 -4.10 8.29
N MET A 46 0.22 -5.06 9.07
CA MET A 46 -0.06 -5.14 10.51
C MET A 46 0.46 -3.92 11.27
N TYR A 47 1.65 -3.43 10.92
CA TYR A 47 2.18 -2.20 11.49
C TYR A 47 1.34 -0.97 11.13
N LEU A 48 0.90 -0.84 9.87
CA LEU A 48 0.12 0.30 9.39
C LEU A 48 -1.30 0.33 10.00
N ARG A 49 -1.90 -0.85 10.21
CA ARG A 49 -3.23 -1.01 10.82
C ARG A 49 -3.25 -0.63 12.31
N ASP A 50 -2.13 -0.78 13.00
CA ASP A 50 -2.04 -0.52 14.43
C ASP A 50 -2.39 0.95 14.74
N LYS A 51 -3.37 1.14 15.64
CA LYS A 51 -4.03 2.44 15.84
C LYS A 51 -3.02 3.51 16.24
N GLY A 52 -2.99 4.61 15.49
CA GLY A 52 -2.18 5.78 15.80
C GLY A 52 -0.80 5.83 15.14
N LYS A 53 -0.39 4.79 14.39
CA LYS A 53 0.79 4.86 13.53
C LYS A 53 0.41 5.48 12.18
N GLU A 54 -0.03 4.66 11.22
CA GLU A 54 -0.18 5.08 9.82
C GLU A 54 -1.53 4.67 9.20
N GLU A 55 -2.63 4.82 9.96
CA GLU A 55 -3.96 4.39 9.53
C GLU A 55 -4.36 4.95 8.15
N SER A 56 -3.94 6.17 7.80
CA SER A 56 -4.22 6.77 6.49
C SER A 56 -3.54 6.04 5.33
N ILE A 57 -2.31 5.55 5.54
CA ILE A 57 -1.58 4.75 4.54
C ILE A 57 -2.23 3.37 4.44
N PHE A 58 -2.63 2.76 5.56
CA PHE A 58 -3.35 1.49 5.56
C PHE A 58 -4.66 1.56 4.78
N VAL A 59 -5.46 2.61 4.98
CA VAL A 59 -6.70 2.84 4.24
C VAL A 59 -6.43 3.02 2.75
N MET A 60 -5.40 3.80 2.37
CA MET A 60 -5.02 3.93 0.96
C MET A 60 -4.66 2.58 0.33
N PHE A 61 -3.89 1.75 1.05
CA PHE A 61 -3.52 0.42 0.58
C PHE A 61 -4.74 -0.49 0.42
N SER A 62 -5.71 -0.40 1.33
CA SER A 62 -6.97 -1.15 1.26
C SER A 62 -7.80 -0.73 0.05
N ASN A 63 -7.93 0.58 -0.20
CA ASN A 63 -8.66 1.09 -1.38
C ASN A 63 -7.97 0.71 -2.69
N TYR A 64 -6.64 0.74 -2.71
CA TYR A 64 -5.88 0.31 -3.88
C TYR A 64 -6.03 -1.20 -4.12
N TYR A 65 -6.01 -2.01 -3.05
CA TYR A 65 -6.25 -3.44 -3.12
C TYR A 65 -7.61 -3.78 -3.74
N GLU A 66 -8.66 -3.09 -3.30
CA GLU A 66 -10.03 -3.29 -3.81
C GLU A 66 -10.10 -3.15 -5.33
N ILE A 67 -9.37 -2.17 -5.88
CA ILE A 67 -9.30 -1.95 -7.33
C ILE A 67 -8.59 -3.11 -8.05
N ILE A 68 -7.43 -3.55 -7.54
CA ILE A 68 -6.57 -4.52 -8.25
C ILE A 68 -6.94 -5.99 -8.01
N SER A 69 -7.73 -6.26 -6.96
CA SER A 69 -8.12 -7.61 -6.55
C SER A 69 -9.63 -7.85 -6.61
N GLN A 70 -10.45 -6.80 -6.70
CA GLN A 70 -11.90 -6.85 -6.56
C GLN A 70 -12.37 -7.42 -5.21
N SER A 71 -11.53 -7.31 -4.17
CA SER A 71 -11.80 -7.73 -2.79
C SER A 71 -11.56 -6.57 -1.82
N ASP A 72 -12.46 -6.38 -0.86
CA ASP A 72 -12.35 -5.39 0.21
C ASP A 72 -11.60 -5.93 1.46
N ASN A 73 -11.13 -7.19 1.40
CA ASN A 73 -10.57 -7.91 2.56
C ASN A 73 -9.04 -8.02 2.56
N LEU A 74 -8.32 -6.93 2.25
CA LEU A 74 -6.86 -6.88 2.12
C LEU A 74 -6.10 -7.70 3.18
N LEU A 75 -6.37 -7.48 4.47
CA LEU A 75 -5.63 -8.15 5.54
C LEU A 75 -5.88 -9.66 5.58
N ILE A 76 -7.11 -10.09 5.37
CA ILE A 76 -7.49 -11.52 5.43
C ILE A 76 -6.87 -12.25 4.24
N ASP A 77 -6.97 -11.67 3.05
CA ASP A 77 -6.44 -12.25 1.84
C ASP A 77 -4.92 -12.37 1.90
N ILE A 78 -4.23 -11.29 2.26
CA ILE A 78 -2.77 -11.30 2.39
C ILE A 78 -2.31 -12.23 3.52
N PHE A 79 -3.05 -12.35 4.62
CA PHE A 79 -2.75 -13.32 5.68
C PHE A 79 -2.83 -14.76 5.16
N ASN A 80 -3.90 -15.11 4.45
CA ASN A 80 -4.08 -16.45 3.90
C ASN A 80 -2.97 -16.78 2.89
N MET A 81 -2.69 -15.86 1.96
CA MET A 81 -1.60 -16.02 0.99
C MET A 81 -0.23 -16.15 1.67
N HIS A 82 0.02 -15.37 2.73
CA HIS A 82 1.26 -15.41 3.50
C HIS A 82 1.44 -16.73 4.24
N LYS A 83 0.37 -17.24 4.87
CA LYS A 83 0.36 -18.52 5.60
C LYS A 83 0.67 -19.70 4.66
N GLU A 84 0.15 -19.65 3.44
CA GLU A 84 0.36 -20.68 2.42
C GLU A 84 1.68 -20.52 1.66
N LEU A 85 2.37 -19.38 1.83
CA LEU A 85 3.56 -18.98 1.05
C LEU A 85 3.34 -19.13 -0.46
N ASN A 86 2.13 -18.79 -0.92
CA ASN A 86 1.76 -19.01 -2.31
C ASN A 86 2.33 -17.92 -3.23
N ARG A 87 2.30 -18.19 -4.55
CA ARG A 87 2.84 -17.27 -5.56
C ARG A 87 2.16 -15.90 -5.53
N ASP A 88 0.88 -15.84 -5.22
CA ASP A 88 0.10 -14.60 -5.20
C ASP A 88 0.59 -13.66 -4.10
N TYR A 89 1.03 -14.19 -2.95
CA TYR A 89 1.67 -13.39 -1.92
C TYR A 89 2.89 -12.63 -2.46
N LEU A 90 3.74 -13.29 -3.26
CA LEU A 90 4.93 -12.65 -3.85
C LEU A 90 4.55 -11.59 -4.88
N ILE A 91 3.51 -11.85 -5.70
CA ILE A 91 2.99 -10.90 -6.68
C ILE A 91 2.46 -9.65 -5.97
N TYR A 92 1.62 -9.80 -4.95
CA TYR A 92 1.10 -8.66 -4.20
C TYR A 92 2.19 -7.94 -3.41
N THR A 93 3.16 -8.66 -2.83
CA THR A 93 4.30 -8.04 -2.15
C THR A 93 5.07 -7.13 -3.11
N HIS A 94 5.33 -7.60 -4.33
CA HIS A 94 5.98 -6.79 -5.35
C HIS A 94 5.12 -5.60 -5.79
N GLU A 95 3.83 -5.81 -6.04
CA GLU A 95 2.90 -4.76 -6.46
C GLU A 95 2.79 -3.62 -5.44
N PHE A 96 2.64 -3.96 -4.15
CA PHE A 96 2.58 -2.97 -3.08
C PHE A 96 3.92 -2.30 -2.81
N TYR A 97 5.04 -2.98 -3.05
CA TYR A 97 6.36 -2.37 -3.00
C TYR A 97 6.52 -1.30 -4.10
N GLU A 98 6.14 -1.60 -5.33
CA GLU A 98 6.18 -0.63 -6.43
C GLU A 98 5.21 0.54 -6.18
N PHE A 99 3.99 0.24 -5.72
CA PHE A 99 3.02 1.26 -5.34
C PHE A 99 3.59 2.21 -4.27
N ALA A 100 4.23 1.66 -3.22
CA ALA A 100 4.87 2.45 -2.17
C ALA A 100 6.03 3.30 -2.73
N CYS A 101 6.80 2.80 -3.70
CA CYS A 101 7.84 3.58 -4.37
C CYS A 101 7.24 4.77 -5.13
N GLN A 102 6.18 4.56 -5.90
CA GLN A 102 5.50 5.65 -6.63
C GLN A 102 4.90 6.67 -5.66
N LEU A 103 4.29 6.20 -4.59
CA LEU A 103 3.74 7.05 -3.55
C LEU A 103 4.82 7.91 -2.88
N LYS A 104 5.98 7.35 -2.58
CA LYS A 104 7.15 8.09 -2.07
C LYS A 104 7.61 9.17 -3.05
N ILE A 105 7.72 8.85 -4.34
CA ILE A 105 8.12 9.82 -5.37
C ILE A 105 7.09 10.96 -5.48
N TYR A 106 5.81 10.60 -5.53
CA TYR A 106 4.71 11.55 -5.60
C TYR A 106 4.72 12.50 -4.39
N PHE A 107 4.87 11.96 -3.18
CA PHE A 107 4.89 12.76 -1.96
C PHE A 107 6.05 13.77 -1.91
N ARG A 108 7.21 13.44 -2.48
CA ARG A 108 8.34 14.38 -2.61
C ARG A 108 8.12 15.49 -3.62
N THR A 109 7.21 15.29 -4.58
CA THR A 109 7.01 16.21 -5.70
C THR A 109 6.04 17.36 -5.37
N ILE A 110 5.29 17.28 -4.26
CA ILE A 110 4.24 18.24 -3.89
C ILE A 110 4.48 18.80 -2.51
#